data_AF-A0A196S9M9-F1
#
_entry.id   AF-A0A196S9M9-F1
#
_cell.length_a   1.000
_cell.length_b   1.000
_cell.length_c   1.000
_cell.angle_alpha   90.00
_cell.angle_beta   90.00
_cell.angle_gamma   90.00
#
_symmetry.space_group_name_H-M   'P 1'
#
loop_
_entity.id
_entity.type
_entity.pdbx_description
1 polymer ?
#
loop_
_entity_poly.entity_id
_entity_poly.type
_entity_poly.pdbx_seq_one_letter_code
_entity_poly.pdbx_strand_id
1 'polypeptide(L)'
;MKAAVIPPSFQDTRNSRECWTYDSYRTYGSRSYQSHILLFKFKQMTQRISNQSFAQFSYGKKLLSMKGNCPIFKYWLSNQEKCKKIQSMGYLSASADCSHPSDALFSEFVFAFFRRHFRFREAFVNSVNEVLAPVQASLEVDRDKPFLPPFRKAKNLVSVHARFGGKMSDFGDSFTFLDKKAVPRFYSCIMRKNTTDDFVYVASDSSRAKRQLKELLKDKYLDSNRKAAHSGLDWHRKRHTSGVEVIHDASYSAFIDIVISSMASQFVGTEASTFSSMIAMLGQTDPMYLYKNYKPCHQAELYLP
;
A
#
# COMPACT_ATOMS: atom_id res chain seq x y z
N MET A 1 11.84 1.40 -24.99
CA MET A 1 10.76 0.38 -24.89
C MET A 1 9.51 0.98 -25.50
N LYS A 2 8.95 0.39 -26.57
CA LYS A 2 7.63 0.82 -27.07
C LYS A 2 6.60 0.40 -26.02
N ALA A 3 5.83 1.35 -25.50
CA ALA A 3 4.69 1.05 -24.64
C ALA A 3 3.80 0.03 -25.34
N ALA A 4 3.39 -1.02 -24.64
CA ALA A 4 2.44 -1.98 -25.17
C ALA A 4 1.12 -1.24 -25.45
N VAL A 5 0.86 -0.95 -26.71
CA VAL A 5 -0.42 -0.39 -27.16
C VAL A 5 -1.43 -1.52 -27.06
N ILE A 6 -2.33 -1.44 -26.09
CA ILE A 6 -3.46 -2.37 -25.96
C ILE A 6 -4.29 -2.23 -27.24
N PRO A 7 -4.49 -3.29 -28.03
CA PRO A 7 -5.24 -3.21 -29.27
C PRO A 7 -6.67 -2.70 -29.04
N PRO A 8 -7.23 -1.86 -29.94
CA PRO A 8 -8.60 -1.35 -29.83
C PRO A 8 -9.68 -2.45 -29.72
N SER A 9 -9.36 -3.68 -30.16
CA SER A 9 -10.24 -4.85 -30.05
C SER A 9 -10.52 -5.34 -28.63
N PHE A 10 -9.88 -4.75 -27.60
CA PHE A 10 -10.15 -5.05 -26.19
C PHE A 10 -11.32 -4.23 -25.57
N GLN A 11 -11.99 -3.39 -26.36
CA GLN A 11 -13.16 -2.61 -25.91
C GLN A 11 -14.51 -3.32 -26.13
N ASP A 12 -14.58 -4.65 -26.10
CA ASP A 12 -15.88 -5.33 -25.99
C ASP A 12 -16.38 -5.22 -24.54
N THR A 13 -17.29 -4.28 -24.31
CA THR A 13 -17.93 -4.01 -23.00
C THR A 13 -18.63 -5.23 -22.40
N ARG A 14 -18.85 -6.28 -23.19
CA ARG A 14 -19.44 -7.56 -22.75
C ARG A 14 -18.46 -8.43 -21.95
N ASN A 15 -17.14 -8.26 -22.15
CA ASN A 15 -16.09 -9.04 -21.50
C ASN A 15 -15.30 -8.26 -20.44
N SER A 16 -15.70 -7.02 -20.15
CA SER A 16 -15.08 -6.20 -19.10
C SER A 16 -15.89 -6.21 -17.81
N ARG A 17 -15.17 -6.09 -16.68
CA ARG A 17 -15.71 -5.83 -15.35
C ARG A 17 -15.05 -4.59 -14.80
N GLU A 18 -15.85 -3.70 -14.26
CA GLU A 18 -15.36 -2.53 -13.56
C GLU A 18 -15.64 -2.63 -12.07
N CYS A 19 -14.61 -2.42 -11.25
CA CYS A 19 -14.78 -2.31 -9.81
C CYS A 19 -14.01 -1.11 -9.29
N TRP A 20 -14.74 -0.09 -8.88
CA TRP A 20 -14.21 1.13 -8.29
C TRP A 20 -14.55 1.19 -6.81
N THR A 21 -13.53 1.36 -5.97
CA THR A 21 -13.65 1.45 -4.52
C THR A 21 -14.56 2.61 -4.11
N TYR A 22 -15.36 2.41 -3.08
CA TYR A 22 -16.13 3.48 -2.46
C TYR A 22 -15.61 3.75 -1.05
N ASP A 23 -15.00 4.91 -0.90
CA ASP A 23 -14.37 5.30 0.35
C ASP A 23 -15.33 6.07 1.26
N SER A 24 -15.94 5.36 2.21
CA SER A 24 -16.88 5.94 3.18
C SER A 24 -16.23 6.95 4.13
N TYR A 25 -14.94 6.78 4.46
CA TYR A 25 -14.21 7.72 5.31
C TYR A 25 -14.09 9.10 4.67
N ARG A 26 -14.10 9.15 3.34
CA ARG A 26 -13.84 10.36 2.56
C ARG A 26 -15.08 10.96 1.91
N THR A 27 -16.18 10.21 1.87
CA THR A 27 -17.49 10.65 1.34
C THR A 27 -18.49 11.01 2.43
N TYR A 28 -18.10 10.91 3.70
CA TYR A 28 -18.94 11.31 4.83
C TYR A 28 -19.25 12.82 4.75
N GLY A 29 -20.45 13.14 4.26
CA GLY A 29 -20.92 14.51 4.04
C GLY A 29 -21.16 14.89 2.57
N SER A 30 -20.60 14.17 1.59
CA SER A 30 -20.91 14.40 0.17
C SER A 30 -22.17 13.63 -0.23
N ARG A 31 -23.34 14.21 0.01
CA ARG A 31 -24.65 13.68 -0.44
C ARG A 31 -24.87 13.86 -1.96
N SER A 32 -23.82 13.73 -2.77
CA SER A 32 -23.97 13.84 -4.21
C SER A 32 -24.60 12.56 -4.76
N TYR A 33 -25.52 12.71 -5.71
CA TYR A 33 -26.14 11.59 -6.43
C TYR A 33 -25.08 10.63 -7.03
N GLN A 34 -23.95 11.16 -7.49
CA GLN A 34 -22.82 10.40 -8.03
C GLN A 34 -22.17 9.49 -6.96
N SER A 35 -22.04 9.95 -5.72
CA SER A 35 -21.49 9.16 -4.61
C SER A 35 -22.39 7.95 -4.29
N HIS A 36 -23.71 8.13 -4.31
CA HIS A 36 -24.65 7.02 -4.12
C HIS A 36 -24.58 5.97 -5.22
N ILE A 37 -24.45 6.38 -6.49
CA ILE A 37 -24.28 5.45 -7.61
C ILE A 37 -23.00 4.65 -7.46
N LEU A 38 -21.89 5.30 -7.10
CA LEU A 38 -20.60 4.62 -6.91
C LEU A 38 -20.67 3.60 -5.78
N LEU A 39 -21.26 3.96 -4.63
CA LEU A 39 -21.48 3.03 -3.52
C LEU A 39 -22.32 1.82 -3.95
N PHE A 40 -23.41 2.06 -4.68
CA PHE A 40 -24.27 0.98 -5.14
C PHE A 40 -23.55 0.04 -6.12
N LYS A 41 -22.82 0.59 -7.10
CA LYS A 41 -22.01 -0.21 -8.04
C LYS A 41 -20.93 -1.01 -7.32
N PHE A 42 -20.25 -0.40 -6.36
CA PHE A 42 -19.25 -1.07 -5.54
C PHE A 42 -19.87 -2.24 -4.77
N LYS A 43 -20.96 -2.00 -4.02
CA LYS A 43 -21.67 -3.06 -3.28
C LYS A 43 -22.14 -4.20 -4.18
N GLN A 44 -22.73 -3.89 -5.34
CA GLN A 44 -23.15 -4.92 -6.29
C GLN A 44 -21.97 -5.77 -6.78
N MET A 45 -20.84 -5.13 -7.09
CA MET A 45 -19.66 -5.85 -7.57
C MET A 45 -19.04 -6.71 -6.48
N THR A 46 -18.88 -6.19 -5.26
CA THR A 46 -18.30 -6.95 -4.14
C THR A 46 -19.20 -8.11 -3.71
N GLN A 47 -20.53 -7.95 -3.76
CA GLN A 47 -21.49 -9.05 -3.58
C GLN A 47 -21.34 -10.12 -4.66
N ARG A 48 -21.24 -9.73 -5.94
CA ARG A 48 -21.01 -10.69 -7.03
C ARG A 48 -19.70 -11.45 -6.85
N ILE A 49 -18.61 -10.73 -6.55
CA ILE A 49 -17.29 -11.31 -6.27
C ILE A 49 -17.37 -12.28 -5.10
N SER A 50 -18.11 -11.96 -4.03
CA SER A 50 -18.25 -12.83 -2.85
C SER A 50 -19.11 -14.06 -3.13
N ASN A 51 -20.25 -13.90 -3.81
CA ASN A 51 -21.29 -14.94 -3.87
C ASN A 51 -21.18 -15.85 -5.09
N GLN A 52 -20.66 -15.36 -6.23
CA GLN A 52 -20.60 -16.15 -7.47
C GLN A 52 -19.34 -17.02 -7.51
N SER A 53 -19.43 -18.28 -7.96
CA SER A 53 -18.23 -19.07 -8.29
C SER A 53 -17.34 -18.34 -9.31
N PHE A 54 -16.07 -18.74 -9.43
CA PHE A 54 -15.16 -18.15 -10.43
C PHE A 54 -15.72 -18.22 -11.87
N ALA A 55 -16.36 -19.35 -12.22
CA ALA A 55 -16.98 -19.55 -13.53
C ALA A 55 -18.22 -18.68 -13.74
N GLN A 56 -19.04 -18.49 -12.72
CA GLN A 56 -20.20 -17.58 -12.78
C GLN A 56 -19.76 -16.12 -12.89
N PHE A 57 -18.72 -15.73 -12.16
CA PHE A 57 -18.16 -14.37 -12.22
C PHE A 57 -17.65 -14.01 -13.62
N SER A 58 -17.02 -14.98 -14.30
CA SER A 58 -16.57 -14.83 -15.69
C SER A 58 -17.67 -15.06 -16.73
N TYR A 59 -18.91 -15.39 -16.34
CA TYR A 59 -19.96 -15.87 -17.24
C TYR A 59 -19.50 -17.01 -18.17
N GLY A 60 -18.68 -17.92 -17.66
CA GLY A 60 -18.10 -19.03 -18.44
C GLY A 60 -17.13 -18.58 -19.55
N LYS A 61 -16.74 -17.30 -19.57
CA LYS A 61 -15.80 -16.77 -20.57
C LYS A 61 -14.38 -17.16 -20.20
N LYS A 62 -13.61 -17.49 -21.25
CA LYS A 62 -12.17 -17.82 -21.14
C LYS A 62 -11.30 -16.59 -20.90
N LEU A 63 -11.76 -15.41 -21.30
CA LEU A 63 -11.07 -14.13 -21.15
C LEU A 63 -11.98 -13.15 -20.41
N LEU A 64 -11.44 -12.55 -19.36
CA LEU A 64 -12.12 -11.52 -18.56
C LEU A 64 -11.18 -10.32 -18.45
N SER A 65 -11.65 -9.14 -18.87
CA SER A 65 -10.95 -7.89 -18.64
C SER A 65 -11.46 -7.27 -17.34
N MET A 66 -10.55 -6.83 -16.48
CA MET A 66 -10.88 -6.17 -15.22
C MET A 66 -10.26 -4.78 -15.16
N LYS A 67 -11.05 -3.81 -14.76
CA LYS A 67 -10.62 -2.41 -14.61
C LYS A 67 -11.08 -1.87 -13.26
N GLY A 68 -10.18 -1.14 -12.59
CA GLY A 68 -10.48 -0.39 -11.39
C GLY A 68 -9.46 -0.64 -10.29
N ASN A 69 -9.83 -0.35 -9.05
CA ASN A 69 -8.93 -0.27 -7.90
C ASN A 69 -9.45 -1.06 -6.68
N CYS A 70 -10.50 -1.87 -6.83
CA CYS A 70 -11.04 -2.67 -5.74
C CYS A 70 -10.06 -3.73 -5.23
N PRO A 71 -10.03 -3.99 -3.91
CA PRO A 71 -9.31 -5.12 -3.32
C PRO A 71 -10.07 -6.43 -3.54
N ILE A 72 -10.26 -6.84 -4.80
CA ILE A 72 -11.17 -7.95 -5.19
C ILE A 72 -10.90 -9.25 -4.42
N PHE A 73 -9.63 -9.52 -4.12
CA PHE A 73 -9.21 -10.73 -3.43
C PHE A 73 -9.71 -10.77 -1.98
N LYS A 74 -9.92 -9.62 -1.32
CA LYS A 74 -10.55 -9.57 0.02
C LYS A 74 -11.94 -10.21 -0.01
N TYR A 75 -12.72 -9.87 -1.04
CA TYR A 75 -14.07 -10.38 -1.23
C TYR A 75 -14.12 -11.80 -1.80
N TRP A 76 -13.04 -12.30 -2.41
CA TRP A 76 -12.94 -13.74 -2.69
C TRP A 76 -12.64 -14.53 -1.43
N LEU A 77 -11.77 -14.02 -0.56
CA LEU A 77 -11.45 -14.68 0.70
C LEU A 77 -12.62 -14.69 1.69
N SER A 78 -13.57 -13.76 1.58
CA SER A 78 -14.79 -13.76 2.42
C SER A 78 -15.70 -14.98 2.19
N ASN A 79 -15.53 -15.68 1.07
CA ASN A 79 -16.25 -16.91 0.77
C ASN A 79 -15.40 -18.14 1.12
N GLN A 80 -15.92 -18.99 2.01
CA GLN A 80 -15.18 -20.14 2.55
C GLN A 80 -14.70 -21.11 1.47
N GLU A 81 -15.51 -21.41 0.44
CA GLU A 81 -15.14 -22.33 -0.64
C GLU A 81 -13.99 -21.78 -1.48
N LYS A 82 -14.07 -20.48 -1.85
CA LYS A 82 -13.00 -19.81 -2.59
C LYS A 82 -11.74 -19.66 -1.75
N CYS A 83 -11.87 -19.34 -0.47
CA CYS A 83 -10.74 -19.29 0.46
C CYS A 83 -10.01 -20.63 0.50
N LYS A 84 -10.73 -21.74 0.70
CA LYS A 84 -10.15 -23.10 0.66
C LYS A 84 -9.50 -23.42 -0.68
N LYS A 85 -10.09 -22.96 -1.78
CA LYS A 85 -9.48 -23.11 -3.11
C LYS A 85 -8.16 -22.33 -3.22
N ILE A 86 -8.12 -21.07 -2.77
CA ILE A 86 -6.91 -20.24 -2.75
C ILE A 86 -5.84 -20.84 -1.83
N GLN A 87 -6.24 -21.40 -0.68
CA GLN A 87 -5.37 -22.15 0.22
C GLN A 87 -4.76 -23.37 -0.48
N SER A 88 -5.57 -24.17 -1.18
CA SER A 88 -5.09 -25.33 -1.95
C SER A 88 -4.10 -24.97 -3.07
N MET A 89 -4.10 -23.71 -3.52
CA MET A 89 -3.15 -23.20 -4.53
C MET A 89 -1.82 -22.73 -3.91
N GLY A 90 -1.68 -22.80 -2.58
CA GLY A 90 -0.49 -22.42 -1.83
C GLY A 90 -0.33 -20.93 -1.57
N TYR A 91 -1.42 -20.14 -1.61
CA TYR A 91 -1.36 -18.71 -1.26
C TYR A 91 -1.70 -18.43 0.21
N LEU A 92 -2.15 -19.44 0.95
CA LEU A 92 -2.44 -19.37 2.38
C LEU A 92 -1.82 -20.60 3.06
N SER A 93 -1.46 -20.46 4.32
CA SER A 93 -0.95 -21.52 5.17
C SER A 93 -2.00 -22.61 5.38
N ALA A 94 -1.54 -23.84 5.65
CA ALA A 94 -2.44 -24.97 5.93
C ALA A 94 -3.30 -24.72 7.19
N SER A 95 -2.82 -23.89 8.12
CA SER A 95 -3.51 -23.50 9.35
C SER A 95 -4.46 -22.30 9.19
N ALA A 96 -4.54 -21.69 8.00
CA ALA A 96 -5.38 -20.54 7.76
C ALA A 96 -6.87 -20.85 7.97
N ASP A 97 -7.55 -20.04 8.80
CA ASP A 97 -8.99 -20.20 9.06
C ASP A 97 -9.83 -19.53 7.97
N CYS A 98 -10.33 -20.33 7.04
CA CYS A 98 -11.26 -19.89 5.99
C CYS A 98 -12.72 -19.73 6.47
N SER A 99 -13.05 -20.11 7.71
CA SER A 99 -14.40 -19.92 8.26
C SER A 99 -14.61 -18.50 8.81
N HIS A 100 -13.55 -17.84 9.27
CA HIS A 100 -13.57 -16.46 9.75
C HIS A 100 -12.48 -15.61 9.05
N PRO A 101 -12.72 -15.18 7.80
CA PRO A 101 -11.75 -14.38 7.05
C PRO A 101 -11.39 -13.08 7.78
N SER A 102 -10.10 -12.92 8.07
CA SER A 102 -9.55 -11.77 8.81
C SER A 102 -8.64 -10.91 7.94
N ASP A 103 -8.30 -9.71 8.41
CA ASP A 103 -7.30 -8.87 7.74
C ASP A 103 -5.92 -9.54 7.71
N ALA A 104 -5.58 -10.36 8.72
CA ALA A 104 -4.36 -11.16 8.73
C ALA A 104 -4.36 -12.20 7.59
N LEU A 105 -5.49 -12.87 7.35
CA LEU A 105 -5.66 -13.80 6.23
C LEU A 105 -5.46 -13.10 4.87
N PHE A 106 -6.05 -11.91 4.70
CA PHE A 106 -5.87 -11.14 3.48
C PHE A 106 -4.43 -10.65 3.29
N SER A 107 -3.79 -10.21 4.38
CA SER A 107 -2.38 -9.84 4.41
C SER A 107 -1.48 -10.99 3.97
N GLU A 108 -1.71 -12.19 4.50
CA GLU A 108 -0.99 -13.41 4.12
C GLU A 108 -1.11 -13.69 2.62
N PHE A 109 -2.33 -13.64 2.08
CA PHE A 109 -2.57 -13.80 0.64
C PHE A 109 -1.78 -12.80 -0.20
N VAL A 110 -1.84 -11.51 0.14
CA VAL A 110 -1.14 -10.44 -0.60
C VAL A 110 0.37 -10.67 -0.58
N PHE A 111 0.93 -11.01 0.58
CA PHE A 111 2.35 -11.31 0.71
C PHE A 111 2.76 -12.53 -0.14
N ALA A 112 2.01 -13.63 -0.07
CA ALA A 112 2.27 -14.84 -0.85
C ALA A 112 2.18 -14.56 -2.36
N PHE A 113 1.19 -13.78 -2.78
CA PHE A 113 1.03 -13.35 -4.17
C PHE A 113 2.24 -12.57 -4.66
N PHE A 114 2.68 -11.55 -3.92
CA PHE A 114 3.86 -10.76 -4.27
C PHE A 114 5.12 -11.64 -4.33
N ARG A 115 5.34 -12.48 -3.32
CA ARG A 115 6.52 -13.36 -3.26
C ARG A 115 6.61 -14.31 -4.47
N ARG A 116 5.47 -14.83 -4.92
CA ARG A 116 5.40 -15.79 -6.04
C ARG A 116 5.55 -15.13 -7.39
N HIS A 117 4.91 -13.97 -7.59
CA HIS A 117 4.71 -13.39 -8.92
C HIS A 117 5.55 -12.15 -9.20
N PHE A 118 6.06 -11.46 -8.17
CA PHE A 118 6.90 -10.29 -8.36
C PHE A 118 8.37 -10.72 -8.44
N ARG A 119 9.02 -10.25 -9.51
CA ARG A 119 10.46 -10.34 -9.72
C ARG A 119 10.97 -8.94 -10.01
N PHE A 120 11.93 -8.51 -9.19
CA PHE A 120 12.49 -7.17 -9.30
C PHE A 120 13.59 -7.15 -10.34
N ARG A 121 13.57 -6.12 -11.19
CA ARG A 121 14.68 -5.85 -12.11
C ARG A 121 15.89 -5.40 -11.32
N GLU A 122 17.08 -5.70 -11.81
CA GLU A 122 18.35 -5.30 -11.17
C GLU A 122 18.41 -3.79 -10.88
N ALA A 123 18.00 -2.95 -11.83
CA ALA A 123 17.93 -1.50 -11.61
C ALA A 123 17.09 -1.08 -10.40
N PHE A 124 15.99 -1.78 -10.14
CA PHE A 124 15.15 -1.56 -8.95
C PHE A 124 15.85 -2.01 -7.68
N VAL A 125 16.48 -3.19 -7.70
CA VAL A 125 17.27 -3.70 -6.57
C VAL A 125 18.40 -2.72 -6.23
N ASN A 126 19.11 -2.21 -7.23
CA ASN A 126 20.17 -1.22 -7.04
C ASN A 126 19.65 0.09 -6.44
N SER A 127 18.47 0.55 -6.87
CA SER A 127 17.85 1.76 -6.29
C SER A 127 17.46 1.58 -4.82
N VAL A 128 16.98 0.39 -4.44
CA VAL A 128 16.71 0.06 -3.03
C VAL A 128 18.02 0.02 -2.22
N ASN A 129 19.05 -0.63 -2.75
CA ASN A 129 20.36 -0.74 -2.10
C ASN A 129 21.04 0.63 -1.94
N GLU A 130 20.90 1.53 -2.92
CA GLU A 130 21.42 2.90 -2.86
C GLU A 130 20.82 3.68 -1.68
N VAL A 131 19.50 3.57 -1.47
CA VAL A 131 18.84 4.22 -0.33
C VAL A 131 19.31 3.62 1.00
N LEU A 132 19.54 2.30 1.06
CA LEU A 132 19.99 1.61 2.27
C LEU A 132 21.51 1.71 2.52
N ALA A 133 22.30 2.12 1.52
CA ALA A 133 23.75 2.14 1.58
C ALA A 133 24.34 2.80 2.84
N PRO A 134 23.80 3.93 3.37
CA PRO A 134 24.33 4.56 4.57
C PRO A 134 24.27 3.69 5.84
N VAL A 135 23.37 2.71 5.88
CA VAL A 135 23.13 1.86 7.06
C VAL A 135 23.34 0.37 6.78
N GLN A 136 23.62 0.00 5.53
CA GLN A 136 23.62 -1.38 5.05
C GLN A 136 24.52 -2.32 5.87
N ALA A 137 25.70 -1.85 6.28
CA ALA A 137 26.65 -2.63 7.08
C ALA A 137 26.17 -2.88 8.52
N SER A 138 25.27 -2.03 9.03
CA SER A 138 24.74 -2.08 10.39
C SER A 138 23.34 -2.70 10.45
N LEU A 139 22.70 -3.00 9.31
CA LEU A 139 21.40 -3.66 9.29
C LEU A 139 21.52 -5.14 9.66
N GLU A 140 20.73 -5.55 10.65
CA GLU A 140 20.67 -6.92 11.12
C GLU A 140 19.58 -7.69 10.37
N VAL A 141 19.97 -8.71 9.61
CA VAL A 141 19.02 -9.51 8.84
C VAL A 141 18.20 -10.42 9.75
N ASP A 142 16.87 -10.35 9.63
CA ASP A 142 15.96 -11.32 10.24
C ASP A 142 15.83 -12.57 9.37
N ARG A 143 16.62 -13.60 9.69
CA ARG A 143 16.67 -14.85 8.91
C ARG A 143 15.45 -15.73 9.12
N ASP A 144 14.73 -15.54 10.21
CA ASP A 144 13.58 -16.37 10.59
C ASP A 144 12.30 -15.90 9.88
N LYS A 145 12.29 -14.67 9.37
CA LYS A 145 11.13 -14.09 8.66
C LYS A 145 11.35 -14.08 7.14
N PRO A 146 10.49 -14.77 6.36
CA PRO A 146 10.57 -14.70 4.91
C PRO A 146 10.24 -13.28 4.42
N PHE A 147 10.84 -12.89 3.30
CA PHE A 147 10.50 -11.64 2.61
C PHE A 147 10.53 -11.83 1.10
N LEU A 148 10.21 -10.76 0.35
CA LEU A 148 10.21 -10.73 -1.10
C LEU A 148 11.65 -10.80 -1.63
N PRO A 149 12.06 -11.88 -2.34
CA PRO A 149 13.42 -11.96 -2.90
C PRO A 149 13.67 -10.86 -3.94
N PRO A 150 14.89 -10.27 -4.00
CA PRO A 150 16.10 -10.66 -3.25
C PRO A 150 16.22 -10.03 -1.86
N PHE A 151 15.29 -9.17 -1.45
CA PHE A 151 15.35 -8.44 -0.20
C PHE A 151 15.16 -9.34 1.04
N ARG A 152 15.47 -8.79 2.22
CA ARG A 152 15.37 -9.48 3.51
C ARG A 152 14.76 -8.55 4.55
N LYS A 153 14.08 -9.12 5.55
CA LYS A 153 13.64 -8.36 6.73
C LYS A 153 14.85 -7.88 7.53
N ALA A 154 14.75 -6.71 8.13
CA ALA A 154 15.75 -6.16 9.04
C ALA A 154 15.19 -6.08 10.47
N LYS A 155 15.91 -6.64 11.45
CA LYS A 155 15.51 -6.70 12.87
C LYS A 155 15.53 -5.31 13.50
N ASN A 156 16.57 -4.54 13.22
CA ASN A 156 16.84 -3.20 13.77
C ASN A 156 16.41 -2.06 12.84
N LEU A 157 15.34 -2.26 12.07
CA LEU A 157 14.76 -1.23 11.20
C LEU A 157 13.29 -1.00 11.57
N VAL A 158 12.95 0.26 11.84
CA VAL A 158 11.60 0.76 12.03
C VAL A 158 11.21 1.56 10.80
N SER A 159 10.02 1.31 10.25
CA SER A 159 9.49 2.10 9.15
C SER A 159 8.41 3.07 9.63
N VAL A 160 8.45 4.28 9.09
CA VAL A 160 7.43 5.32 9.26
C VAL A 160 6.86 5.65 7.89
N HIS A 161 5.54 5.57 7.75
CA HIS A 161 4.85 6.15 6.61
C HIS A 161 3.99 7.33 7.07
N ALA A 162 4.47 8.54 6.79
CA ALA A 162 3.88 9.79 7.24
C ALA A 162 3.25 10.54 6.06
N ARG A 163 1.93 10.43 5.93
CA ARG A 163 1.13 11.04 4.88
C ARG A 163 0.45 12.31 5.40
N PHE A 164 0.76 13.45 4.79
CA PHE A 164 0.22 14.75 5.20
C PHE A 164 -0.83 15.27 4.22
N GLY A 165 -1.70 16.17 4.70
CA GLY A 165 -2.68 16.87 3.87
C GLY A 165 -2.43 18.38 3.79
N GLY A 166 -3.09 19.04 2.84
CA GLY A 166 -3.07 20.50 2.70
C GLY A 166 -1.65 21.06 2.51
N LYS A 167 -1.32 22.17 3.17
CA LYS A 167 -0.04 22.88 3.03
C LYS A 167 1.18 22.11 3.58
N MET A 168 0.97 20.96 4.21
CA MET A 168 2.06 20.12 4.71
C MET A 168 2.56 19.11 3.68
N SER A 169 1.74 18.72 2.69
CA SER A 169 2.20 17.85 1.60
C SER A 169 2.96 18.68 0.56
N ASP A 170 4.00 18.09 -0.02
CA ASP A 170 4.79 18.72 -1.09
C ASP A 170 4.02 18.80 -2.42
N PHE A 171 2.87 18.14 -2.50
CA PHE A 171 1.95 18.24 -3.61
C PHE A 171 0.51 18.44 -3.14
N GLY A 172 -0.28 19.11 -3.98
CA GLY A 172 -1.69 19.32 -3.68
C GLY A 172 -2.43 17.99 -3.69
N ASP A 173 -3.14 17.70 -2.60
CA ASP A 173 -4.07 16.58 -2.50
C ASP A 173 -5.40 17.14 -1.98
N SER A 174 -6.52 16.63 -2.50
CA SER A 174 -7.85 16.96 -1.99
C SER A 174 -8.10 16.30 -0.62
N PHE A 175 -7.27 15.34 -0.22
CA PHE A 175 -7.40 14.63 1.04
C PHE A 175 -6.70 15.36 2.21
N THR A 176 -7.41 15.46 3.34
CA THR A 176 -6.83 15.98 4.58
C THR A 176 -6.38 14.84 5.49
N PHE A 177 -5.17 14.31 5.23
CA PHE A 177 -4.51 13.34 6.11
C PHE A 177 -3.98 14.04 7.38
N LEU A 178 -2.70 13.87 7.71
CA LEU A 178 -2.11 14.42 8.91
C LEU A 178 -1.77 15.91 8.77
N ASP A 179 -1.68 16.60 9.91
CA ASP A 179 -1.24 17.98 10.02
C ASP A 179 0.17 18.06 10.65
N LYS A 180 0.70 19.29 10.79
CA LYS A 180 2.03 19.51 11.38
C LYS A 180 2.21 18.95 12.79
N LYS A 181 1.13 18.76 13.55
CA LYS A 181 1.18 18.24 14.93
C LYS A 181 1.45 16.72 14.94
N ALA A 182 1.36 16.05 13.80
CA ALA A 182 1.64 14.62 13.70
C ALA A 182 3.13 14.26 13.75
N VAL A 183 4.04 15.17 13.38
CA VAL A 183 5.50 14.92 13.42
C VAL A 183 5.99 14.51 14.82
N PRO A 184 5.77 15.29 15.89
CA PRO A 184 6.18 14.87 17.23
C PRO A 184 5.43 13.62 17.71
N ARG A 185 4.22 13.36 17.20
CA ARG A 185 3.45 12.15 17.53
C ARG A 185 4.07 10.89 16.92
N PHE A 186 4.61 10.97 15.70
CA PHE A 186 5.37 9.86 15.11
C PHE A 186 6.61 9.55 15.94
N TYR A 187 7.38 10.57 16.31
CA TYR A 187 8.54 10.40 17.17
C TYR A 187 8.19 9.70 18.49
N SER A 188 7.18 10.20 19.20
CA SER A 188 6.71 9.58 20.45
C SER A 188 6.20 8.15 20.26
N CYS A 189 5.58 7.84 19.12
CA CYS A 189 5.14 6.48 18.80
C CYS A 189 6.32 5.52 18.64
N ILE A 190 7.39 5.96 17.99
CA ILE A 190 8.60 5.16 17.77
C ILE A 190 9.30 4.90 19.11
N MET A 191 9.51 5.95 19.91
CA MET A 191 10.23 5.86 21.19
C MET A 191 9.54 4.95 22.22
N ARG A 192 8.20 4.86 22.20
CA ARG A 192 7.43 3.97 23.10
C ARG A 192 7.74 2.49 22.90
N LYS A 193 8.29 2.09 21.76
CA LYS A 193 8.62 0.68 21.47
C LYS A 193 10.04 0.28 21.90
N ASN A 194 10.73 1.11 22.68
CA ASN A 194 12.10 0.89 23.16
C ASN A 194 13.10 0.59 22.04
N THR A 195 12.92 1.27 20.89
CA THR A 195 13.70 1.13 19.66
C THR A 195 14.92 2.05 19.68
N THR A 196 15.57 2.18 20.84
CA THR A 196 16.61 3.20 21.04
C THR A 196 17.85 2.97 20.19
N ASP A 197 18.07 1.80 19.60
CA ASP A 197 19.23 1.54 18.73
C ASP A 197 18.83 1.23 17.28
N ASP A 198 17.54 1.32 16.95
CA ASP A 198 17.05 0.99 15.62
C ASP A 198 17.20 2.16 14.63
N PHE A 199 17.45 1.82 13.37
CA PHE A 199 17.34 2.75 12.26
C PHE A 199 15.86 3.03 11.95
N VAL A 200 15.56 4.24 11.52
CA VAL A 200 14.20 4.69 11.19
C VAL A 200 14.13 5.15 9.75
N TYR A 201 13.48 4.36 8.90
CA TYR A 201 13.16 4.75 7.53
C TYR A 201 11.88 5.57 7.48
N VAL A 202 11.91 6.75 6.85
CA VAL A 202 10.77 7.66 6.74
C VAL A 202 10.33 7.81 5.28
N ALA A 203 9.22 7.15 4.94
CA ALA A 203 8.47 7.40 3.71
C ALA A 203 7.45 8.52 3.97
N SER A 204 7.61 9.67 3.32
CA SER A 204 6.71 10.81 3.49
C SER A 204 6.61 11.66 2.25
N ASP A 205 5.43 12.23 2.03
CA ASP A 205 5.14 13.22 1.00
C ASP A 205 5.41 14.66 1.45
N SER A 206 6.03 14.86 2.62
CA SER A 206 6.33 16.18 3.18
C SER A 206 7.84 16.34 3.43
N SER A 207 8.52 17.13 2.61
CA SER A 207 9.91 17.52 2.82
C SER A 207 10.09 18.24 4.16
N ARG A 208 9.06 18.97 4.61
CA ARG A 208 9.05 19.62 5.93
C ARG A 208 9.03 18.59 7.06
N ALA A 209 8.15 17.58 6.98
CA ALA A 209 8.09 16.54 7.99
C ALA A 209 9.37 15.71 8.05
N LYS A 210 9.93 15.35 6.88
CA LYS A 210 11.22 14.66 6.75
C LYS A 210 12.34 15.38 7.49
N ARG A 211 12.51 16.68 7.26
CA ARG A 211 13.50 17.51 7.95
C ARG A 211 13.30 17.54 9.47
N GLN A 212 12.07 17.71 9.94
CA GLN A 212 11.78 17.74 11.37
C GLN A 212 12.01 16.36 12.03
N LEU A 213 11.65 15.26 11.36
CA LEU A 213 11.94 13.91 11.85
C LEU A 213 13.44 13.63 11.85
N LYS A 214 14.19 14.12 10.86
CA LYS A 214 15.65 14.04 10.82
C LYS A 214 16.30 14.75 12.00
N GLU A 215 15.81 15.94 12.37
CA GLU A 215 16.30 16.67 13.56
C GLU A 215 16.05 15.90 14.86
N LEU A 216 14.90 15.22 14.98
CA LEU A 216 14.53 14.44 16.17
C LEU A 216 15.27 13.11 16.27
N LEU A 217 15.44 12.40 15.14
CA LEU A 217 15.99 11.04 15.08
C LEU A 217 17.51 11.02 14.84
N LYS A 218 18.09 12.13 14.39
CA LYS A 218 19.53 12.31 14.15
C LYS A 218 20.10 11.17 13.29
N ASP A 219 21.16 10.50 13.75
CA ASP A 219 21.90 9.49 13.00
C ASP A 219 21.10 8.21 12.72
N LYS A 220 19.93 8.04 13.36
CA LYS A 220 19.02 6.92 13.09
C LYS A 220 18.13 7.16 11.89
N TYR A 221 18.03 8.39 11.41
CA TYR A 221 17.11 8.76 10.33
C TYR A 221 17.63 8.31 8.96
N LEU A 222 16.74 7.67 8.19
CA LEU A 222 16.95 7.33 6.80
C LEU A 222 15.71 7.72 5.96
N ASP A 223 15.92 8.24 4.75
CA ASP A 223 14.85 8.38 3.77
C ASP A 223 15.38 8.30 2.34
N SER A 224 14.47 8.07 1.40
CA SER A 224 14.77 8.27 -0.02
C SER A 224 14.86 9.77 -0.32
N ASN A 225 15.93 10.18 -1.02
CA ASN A 225 16.11 11.55 -1.52
C ASN A 225 15.15 11.92 -2.65
N ARG A 226 14.36 10.94 -3.15
CA ARG A 226 13.39 11.15 -4.23
C ARG A 226 12.15 11.86 -3.69
N LYS A 227 11.67 12.85 -4.44
CA LYS A 227 10.44 13.57 -4.09
C LYS A 227 9.23 12.69 -4.39
N ALA A 228 8.30 12.64 -3.45
CA ALA A 228 7.00 12.03 -3.68
C ALA A 228 6.22 12.83 -4.73
N ALA A 229 5.53 12.13 -5.62
CA ALA A 229 4.72 12.75 -6.67
C ALA A 229 3.45 11.92 -6.93
N HIS A 230 2.42 12.56 -7.48
CA HIS A 230 1.20 11.88 -7.89
C HIS A 230 1.37 11.18 -9.23
N SER A 231 0.85 9.95 -9.33
CA SER A 231 0.71 9.20 -10.59
C SER A 231 -0.55 9.56 -11.40
N GLY A 232 -1.38 10.49 -10.91
CA GLY A 232 -2.62 10.90 -11.57
C GLY A 232 -2.39 11.77 -12.79
N LEU A 233 -2.85 11.33 -13.96
CA LEU A 233 -2.72 12.02 -15.25
C LEU A 233 -3.28 13.45 -15.25
N ASP A 234 -4.36 13.71 -14.48
CA ASP A 234 -5.01 15.02 -14.42
C ASP A 234 -4.13 16.13 -13.84
N TRP A 235 -3.14 15.77 -13.01
CA TRP A 235 -2.16 16.71 -12.47
C TRP A 235 -1.07 17.09 -13.50
N HIS A 236 -0.68 16.14 -14.35
CA HIS A 236 0.39 16.32 -15.34
C HIS A 236 -0.11 16.95 -16.65
N ARG A 237 -1.40 16.76 -16.97
CA ARG A 237 -2.06 17.43 -18.10
C ARG A 237 -1.99 18.96 -18.03
N LYS A 238 -1.91 19.52 -16.82
CA LYS A 238 -1.77 20.96 -16.58
C LYS A 238 -0.35 21.51 -16.77
N ARG A 239 0.68 20.67 -16.93
CA ARG A 239 2.10 21.09 -16.92
C ARG A 239 2.91 20.77 -18.18
N HIS A 240 2.28 20.29 -19.26
CA HIS A 240 2.90 20.04 -20.59
C HIS A 240 4.22 19.24 -20.59
N THR A 241 4.48 18.45 -19.56
CA THR A 241 5.57 17.47 -19.54
C THR A 241 5.04 16.14 -20.09
N SER A 242 5.91 15.31 -20.66
CA SER A 242 5.63 13.91 -21.03
C SER A 242 5.15 13.15 -19.78
N GLY A 243 3.85 13.24 -19.47
CA GLY A 243 3.32 12.79 -18.17
C GLY A 243 3.60 11.33 -17.84
N VAL A 244 3.95 10.51 -18.84
CA VAL A 244 4.32 9.11 -18.66
C VAL A 244 5.62 8.94 -17.88
N GLU A 245 6.67 9.73 -18.15
CA GLU A 245 7.96 9.62 -17.46
C GLU A 245 7.85 10.05 -16.00
N VAL A 246 7.16 11.16 -15.75
CA VAL A 246 6.92 11.66 -14.38
C VAL A 246 6.07 10.67 -13.58
N ILE A 247 5.04 10.07 -14.19
CA ILE A 247 4.22 9.03 -13.54
C ILE A 247 5.06 7.78 -13.26
N HIS A 248 5.87 7.35 -14.23
CA HIS A 248 6.76 6.21 -14.08
C HIS A 248 7.70 6.43 -12.89
N ASP A 249 8.38 7.57 -12.81
CA ASP A 249 9.33 7.88 -11.76
C ASP A 249 8.65 8.05 -10.39
N ALA A 250 7.46 8.64 -10.36
CA ALA A 250 6.64 8.75 -9.17
C ALA A 250 6.24 7.36 -8.63
N SER A 251 5.70 6.50 -9.49
CA SER A 251 5.31 5.13 -9.13
C SER A 251 6.52 4.27 -8.75
N TYR A 252 7.64 4.43 -9.45
CA TYR A 252 8.88 3.73 -9.16
C TYR A 252 9.42 4.11 -7.77
N SER A 253 9.47 5.40 -7.46
CA SER A 253 9.94 5.90 -6.16
C SER A 253 9.00 5.50 -5.02
N ALA A 254 7.69 5.60 -5.24
CA ALA A 254 6.67 5.10 -4.32
C ALA A 254 6.83 3.61 -4.03
N PHE A 255 7.19 2.80 -5.02
CA PHE A 255 7.37 1.37 -4.83
C PHE A 255 8.69 1.03 -4.12
N ILE A 256 9.75 1.83 -4.29
CA ILE A 256 10.96 1.73 -3.46
C ILE A 256 10.61 1.95 -1.99
N ASP A 257 9.86 3.02 -1.69
CA ASP A 257 9.41 3.32 -0.33
C ASP A 257 8.61 2.15 0.26
N ILE A 258 7.66 1.58 -0.49
CA ILE A 258 6.90 0.41 -0.06
C ILE A 258 7.82 -0.77 0.27
N VAL A 259 8.77 -1.10 -0.62
CA VAL A 259 9.66 -2.25 -0.42
C VAL A 259 10.55 -2.05 0.80
N ILE A 260 11.22 -0.91 0.94
CA ILE A 260 12.10 -0.61 2.08
C ILE A 260 11.29 -0.59 3.38
N SER A 261 10.15 0.10 3.38
CA SER A 261 9.27 0.16 4.54
C SER A 261 8.78 -1.22 4.98
N SER A 262 8.49 -2.12 4.04
CA SER A 262 8.07 -3.49 4.35
C SER A 262 9.21 -4.39 4.82
N MET A 263 10.49 -4.02 4.60
CA MET A 263 11.63 -4.75 5.18
C MET A 263 11.74 -4.57 6.70
N ALA A 264 11.20 -3.48 7.25
CA ALA A 264 11.29 -3.13 8.67
C ALA A 264 10.57 -4.13 9.59
N SER A 265 11.15 -4.46 10.74
CA SER A 265 10.52 -5.33 11.75
C SER A 265 9.30 -4.68 12.40
N GLN A 266 9.26 -3.34 12.42
CA GLN A 266 8.18 -2.55 12.99
C GLN A 266 7.70 -1.47 12.02
N PHE A 267 6.41 -1.14 12.09
CA PHE A 267 5.81 -0.15 11.21
C PHE A 267 4.88 0.82 11.96
N VAL A 268 5.06 2.11 11.71
CA VAL A 268 4.17 3.20 12.12
C VAL A 268 3.63 3.90 10.88
N GLY A 269 2.33 3.75 10.61
CA GLY A 269 1.68 4.27 9.42
C GLY A 269 0.76 5.46 9.69
N THR A 270 0.20 5.96 8.60
CA THR A 270 -0.94 6.86 8.61
C THR A 270 -2.22 6.07 8.36
N GLU A 271 -3.23 6.22 9.22
CA GLU A 271 -4.54 5.57 9.07
C GLU A 271 -5.25 6.06 7.80
N ALA A 272 -6.13 5.24 7.24
CA ALA A 272 -6.88 5.50 6.01
C ALA A 272 -6.00 5.72 4.74
N SER A 273 -4.73 5.30 4.80
CA SER A 273 -3.83 5.28 3.64
C SER A 273 -3.66 3.84 3.12
N THR A 274 -4.03 3.63 1.86
CA THR A 274 -3.75 2.36 1.16
C THR A 274 -2.25 2.08 1.01
N PHE A 275 -1.44 3.14 1.00
CA PHE A 275 0.02 3.03 0.99
C PHE A 275 0.53 2.41 2.30
N SER A 276 0.06 2.91 3.46
CA SER A 276 0.36 2.27 4.75
C SER A 276 -0.12 0.82 4.80
N SER A 277 -1.32 0.57 4.25
CA SER A 277 -1.93 -0.75 4.27
C SER A 277 -1.14 -1.75 3.43
N MET A 278 -0.64 -1.34 2.26
CA MET A 278 0.27 -2.15 1.44
C MET A 278 1.58 -2.45 2.17
N ILE A 279 2.18 -1.45 2.82
CA ILE A 279 3.40 -1.65 3.60
C ILE A 279 3.18 -2.70 4.69
N ALA A 280 2.11 -2.56 5.46
CA ALA A 280 1.77 -3.49 6.55
C ALA A 280 1.56 -4.91 6.03
N MET A 281 0.82 -5.05 4.91
CA MET A 281 0.55 -6.37 4.32
C MET A 281 1.82 -7.04 3.80
N LEU A 282 2.66 -6.33 3.05
CA LEU A 282 3.91 -6.89 2.54
C LEU A 282 4.95 -7.09 3.65
N GLY A 283 4.90 -6.26 4.69
CA GLY A 283 5.81 -6.36 5.83
C GLY A 283 5.42 -7.46 6.83
N GLN A 284 4.18 -7.96 6.78
CA GLN A 284 3.62 -8.89 7.77
C GLN A 284 3.87 -8.38 9.21
N THR A 285 3.69 -7.07 9.41
CA THR A 285 3.90 -6.39 10.69
C THR A 285 2.58 -6.09 11.35
N ASP A 286 2.56 -6.04 12.69
CA ASP A 286 1.47 -5.47 13.47
C ASP A 286 1.62 -3.93 13.55
N PRO A 287 0.87 -3.17 12.75
CA PRO A 287 1.14 -1.76 12.51
C PRO A 287 0.51 -0.87 13.59
N MET A 288 1.24 0.18 13.98
CA MET A 288 0.65 1.29 14.72
C MET A 288 0.29 2.41 13.75
N TYR A 289 -0.82 3.10 13.99
CA TYR A 289 -1.30 4.18 13.15
C TYR A 289 -1.44 5.48 13.90
N LEU A 290 -1.23 6.57 13.16
CA LEU A 290 -1.69 7.90 13.52
C LEU A 290 -2.88 8.30 12.65
N TYR A 291 -3.88 8.86 13.32
CA TYR A 291 -4.99 9.56 12.70
C TYR A 291 -4.96 11.05 13.05
N LYS A 292 -5.53 11.86 12.16
CA LYS A 292 -5.57 13.32 12.32
C LYS A 292 -6.21 13.74 13.64
N ASN A 293 -7.35 13.14 13.98
CA ASN A 293 -8.19 13.56 15.11
C ASN A 293 -8.00 12.73 16.38
N TYR A 294 -7.18 11.69 16.34
CA TYR A 294 -6.94 10.80 17.48
C TYR A 294 -5.53 11.01 18.01
N LYS A 295 -5.36 11.34 19.29
CA LYS A 295 -4.04 11.75 19.82
C LYS A 295 -3.02 10.61 19.96
N PRO A 296 -3.33 9.49 20.63
CA PRO A 296 -2.34 8.42 20.79
C PRO A 296 -2.14 7.64 19.48
N CYS A 297 -0.97 7.04 19.33
CA CYS A 297 -0.78 5.96 18.37
C CYS A 297 -1.59 4.75 18.81
N HIS A 298 -2.17 4.03 17.86
CA HIS A 298 -3.04 2.88 18.14
C HIS A 298 -2.95 1.84 17.04
N GLN A 299 -3.37 0.61 17.34
CA GLN A 299 -3.65 -0.38 16.31
C GLN A 299 -5.00 -0.09 15.69
N ALA A 300 -5.12 -0.30 14.39
CA ALA A 300 -6.37 -0.19 13.66
C ALA A 300 -6.49 -1.35 12.67
N GLU A 301 -7.71 -1.66 12.27
CA GLU A 301 -7.98 -2.62 11.20
C GLU A 301 -7.35 -2.18 9.88
N LEU A 302 -7.14 -3.15 8.99
CA LEU A 302 -6.54 -2.89 7.68
C LEU A 302 -7.50 -2.06 6.83
N TYR A 303 -7.05 -0.85 6.48
CA TYR A 303 -7.83 0.02 5.63
C TYR A 303 -7.76 -0.39 4.16
N LEU A 304 -8.91 -0.75 3.59
CA LEU A 304 -9.07 -1.02 2.17
C LEU A 304 -10.32 -0.25 1.69
N PRO A 305 -10.16 0.76 0.80
CA PRO A 305 -11.26 1.59 0.32
C PRO A 305 -12.26 0.82 -0.54
#